data_AF-A0AAV5WWM9-F1
#
_entry.id   AF-A0AAV5WWM9-F1
#
_cell.length_a   1.000
_cell.length_b   1.000
_cell.length_c   1.000
_cell.angle_alpha   90.00
_cell.angle_beta   90.00
_cell.angle_gamma   90.00
#
_symmetry.space_group_name_H-M   'P 1'
#
loop_
_entity.id
_entity.type
_entity.pdbx_description
1 polymer ?
#
loop_
_entity_poly.entity_id
_entity_poly.type
_entity_poly.pdbx_seq_one_letter_code
_entity_poly.pdbx_strand_id
1 'polypeptide(L)'
;LQAARTNFERNGKPVEEIIVFLIFTRQMDEYLYGRIKFESEVNRNYVTQVITETTVKKSLSQMTSETPTDNKSIFYGIFLKLNAKLGGVNQITEIENAEESSLRGIPSHEETMFIGIDVIHPSPNGALRDCSIAAITVSMDEHATKYCSKIVVNPRCNETVQLFSEKFAKLLAAYHGNRGMFPRRIVILRDGVSDSEMIKAASKEMDSIRGAWTIAVPPGTERPLFTYIVVQKRHKTRFFKGE
;
A
#
# COMPACT_ATOMS: atom_id res chain seq x y z
N LEU A 1 3.73 26.89 -3.50
CA LEU A 1 3.41 26.09 -4.71
C LEU A 1 3.56 26.90 -6.00
N GLN A 2 2.94 28.07 -6.13
CA GLN A 2 3.07 28.92 -7.32
C GLN A 2 4.52 29.41 -7.56
N ALA A 3 5.21 29.85 -6.51
CA ALA A 3 6.64 30.20 -6.58
C ALA A 3 7.56 29.02 -6.96
N ALA A 4 7.23 27.80 -6.51
CA ALA A 4 7.98 26.59 -6.87
C ALA A 4 7.82 26.27 -8.37
N ARG A 5 6.60 26.44 -8.91
CA ARG A 5 6.30 26.30 -10.33
C ARG A 5 7.08 27.29 -11.20
N THR A 6 7.10 28.57 -10.83
CA THR A 6 7.83 29.62 -11.58
C THR A 6 9.34 29.37 -11.63
N ASN A 7 9.92 28.84 -10.54
CA ASN A 7 11.33 28.44 -10.52
C ASN A 7 11.62 27.22 -11.40
N PHE A 8 10.65 26.31 -11.51
CA PHE A 8 10.77 25.09 -12.31
C PHE A 8 10.68 25.38 -13.82
N GLU A 9 9.70 26.20 -14.22
CA GLU A 9 9.49 26.62 -15.62
C GLU A 9 10.69 27.43 -16.17
N ARG A 10 11.44 28.13 -15.32
CA ARG A 10 12.64 28.90 -15.70
C ARG A 10 13.87 28.04 -16.03
N ASN A 11 13.97 26.82 -15.50
CA ASN A 11 15.21 26.04 -15.51
C ASN A 11 15.20 24.82 -16.46
N GLY A 12 14.16 24.65 -17.27
CA GLY A 12 14.17 23.88 -18.52
C GLY A 12 14.86 22.51 -18.50
N LYS A 13 14.35 21.54 -17.73
CA LYS A 13 14.78 20.13 -17.83
C LYS A 13 13.62 19.19 -18.16
N PRO A 14 13.79 18.23 -19.10
CA PRO A 14 12.73 17.31 -19.50
C PRO A 14 12.67 16.07 -18.59
N VAL A 15 11.42 15.70 -18.24
CA VAL A 15 10.90 14.38 -17.84
C VAL A 15 11.58 13.67 -16.64
N GLU A 16 10.80 13.40 -15.58
CA GLU A 16 11.12 12.60 -14.37
C GLU A 16 11.82 13.27 -13.16
N GLU A 17 11.75 14.60 -13.00
CA GLU A 17 12.13 15.19 -11.72
C GLU A 17 11.03 14.96 -10.65
N ILE A 18 11.33 14.09 -9.67
CA ILE A 18 10.46 13.87 -8.53
C ILE A 18 10.53 15.08 -7.60
N ILE A 19 9.52 15.95 -7.67
CA ILE A 19 9.44 17.13 -6.80
C ILE A 19 8.99 16.70 -5.40
N VAL A 20 9.95 16.52 -4.49
CA VAL A 20 9.66 16.25 -3.08
C VAL A 20 9.34 17.55 -2.36
N PHE A 21 8.07 17.78 -2.05
CA PHE A 21 7.69 18.87 -1.15
C PHE A 21 7.90 18.45 0.32
N LEU A 22 8.87 19.08 0.97
CA LEU A 22 9.05 19.05 2.42
C LEU A 22 8.26 20.21 3.03
N ILE A 23 7.12 19.90 3.64
CA ILE A 23 6.22 20.90 4.21
C ILE A 23 6.41 20.92 5.73
N PHE A 24 6.98 22.01 6.23
CA PHE A 24 7.13 22.32 7.64
C PHE A 24 5.97 23.20 8.11
N THR A 25 5.17 22.71 9.04
CA THR A 25 4.09 23.48 9.66
C THR A 25 4.14 23.37 11.18
N ARG A 26 3.75 24.46 11.86
CA ARG A 26 3.64 24.56 13.31
C ARG A 26 2.43 23.81 13.85
N GLN A 27 1.34 23.82 13.10
CA GLN A 27 0.13 23.05 13.38
C GLN A 27 -0.28 22.32 12.11
N MET A 28 -0.38 20.99 12.20
CA MET A 28 -0.91 20.15 11.14
C MET A 28 -2.19 19.53 11.66
N ASP A 29 -3.33 19.94 11.11
CA ASP A 29 -4.60 19.27 11.32
C ASP A 29 -4.91 18.31 10.15
N GLU A 30 -5.93 17.47 10.34
CA GLU A 30 -6.33 16.48 9.33
C GLU A 30 -6.79 17.14 8.02
N TYR A 31 -7.41 18.32 8.10
CA TYR A 31 -7.93 19.03 6.93
C TYR A 31 -6.82 19.58 6.05
N LEU A 32 -5.84 20.28 6.62
CA LEU A 32 -4.68 20.81 5.94
C LEU A 32 -3.83 19.67 5.35
N TYR A 33 -3.60 18.61 6.12
CA TYR A 33 -2.88 17.44 5.63
C TYR A 33 -3.61 16.81 4.42
N GLY A 34 -4.92 16.62 4.53
CA GLY A 34 -5.76 16.09 3.46
C GLY A 34 -5.71 16.97 2.21
N ARG A 35 -5.80 18.30 2.35
CA ARG A 35 -5.68 19.25 1.23
C ARG A 35 -4.33 19.18 0.54
N ILE A 36 -3.25 19.15 1.32
CA ILE A 36 -1.89 18.99 0.78
C ILE A 36 -1.81 17.72 -0.07
N LYS A 37 -2.30 16.59 0.47
CA LYS A 37 -2.27 15.30 -0.21
C LYS A 37 -3.13 15.27 -1.46
N PHE A 38 -4.35 15.78 -1.38
CA PHE A 38 -5.26 15.87 -2.53
C PHE A 38 -4.66 16.73 -3.65
N GLU A 39 -4.25 17.96 -3.35
CA GLU A 39 -3.69 18.86 -4.37
C GLU A 39 -2.39 18.36 -4.98
N SER A 40 -1.56 17.68 -4.19
CA SER A 40 -0.27 17.22 -4.67
C SER A 40 -0.40 15.90 -5.43
N GLU A 41 -0.99 14.88 -4.82
CA GLU A 41 -0.97 13.50 -5.34
C GLU A 41 -2.11 13.26 -6.34
N VAL A 42 -3.30 13.83 -6.11
CA VAL A 42 -4.47 13.61 -6.99
C VAL A 42 -4.48 14.59 -8.17
N ASN A 43 -4.33 15.90 -7.88
CA ASN A 43 -4.46 16.92 -8.94
C ASN A 43 -3.19 17.10 -9.78
N ARG A 44 -2.01 16.88 -9.19
CA ARG A 44 -0.73 17.23 -9.82
C ARG A 44 0.26 16.08 -9.97
N ASN A 45 -0.04 14.92 -9.39
CA ASN A 45 0.82 13.75 -9.38
C ASN A 45 2.25 14.03 -8.84
N TYR A 46 2.34 14.83 -7.77
CA TYR A 46 3.58 15.13 -7.08
C TYR A 46 3.78 14.22 -5.87
N VAL A 47 5.00 13.69 -5.74
CA VAL A 47 5.42 12.93 -4.57
C VAL A 47 5.68 13.89 -3.40
N THR A 48 4.99 13.72 -2.27
CA THR A 48 5.13 14.64 -1.13
C THR A 48 5.49 13.97 0.18
N GLN A 49 6.30 14.64 0.99
CA GLN A 49 6.66 14.21 2.35
C GLN A 49 6.45 15.37 3.33
N VAL A 50 5.35 15.31 4.07
CA VAL A 50 5.05 16.29 5.13
C VAL A 50 5.90 15.95 6.37
N ILE A 51 6.53 16.97 6.96
CA ILE A 51 7.31 16.84 8.20
C ILE A 51 6.89 17.96 9.15
N THR A 52 6.33 17.63 10.31
CA THR A 52 5.86 18.67 11.24
C THR A 52 7.02 19.36 11.95
N GLU A 53 6.81 20.62 12.36
CA GLU A 53 7.80 21.35 13.16
C GLU A 53 8.14 20.59 14.45
N THR A 54 7.16 19.93 15.07
CA THR A 54 7.35 19.07 16.25
C THR A 54 8.31 17.92 15.97
N THR A 55 8.16 17.25 14.82
CA THR A 55 9.07 16.17 14.41
C THR A 55 10.50 16.69 14.22
N VAL A 56 10.66 17.85 13.56
CA VAL A 56 11.99 18.47 13.36
C VAL A 56 12.63 18.86 14.69
N LYS A 57 11.90 19.57 15.56
CA LYS A 57 12.42 20.01 16.87
C LYS A 57 12.84 18.83 17.73
N LYS A 58 12.01 17.78 17.78
CA LYS A 58 12.32 16.54 18.52
C LYS A 58 13.59 15.89 17.99
N SER A 59 13.75 15.84 16.67
CA SER A 59 14.94 15.25 16.04
C SER A 59 16.20 16.07 16.33
N LEU A 60 16.12 17.40 16.27
CA LEU A 60 17.25 18.29 16.58
C LEU A 60 17.68 18.22 18.04
N SER A 61 16.72 18.21 18.98
CA SER A 61 17.02 18.13 20.42
C SER A 61 17.69 16.81 20.82
N GLN A 62 17.42 15.74 20.07
CA GLN A 62 18.02 14.42 20.29
C GLN A 62 19.46 14.36 19.74
N MET A 63 19.73 15.02 18.60
CA MET A 63 21.08 15.10 18.02
C MET A 63 22.08 15.92 18.87
N THR A 64 21.60 16.88 19.66
CA THR A 64 22.46 17.71 20.53
C THR A 64 22.75 17.09 21.90
N SER A 65 22.20 15.91 22.20
CA SER A 65 22.46 15.19 23.45
C SER A 65 23.80 14.45 23.38
N GLU A 66 24.67 14.64 24.37
CA GLU A 66 25.98 13.95 24.49
C GLU A 66 25.85 12.44 24.73
N THR A 67 24.66 11.97 25.09
CA THR A 67 24.37 10.54 25.22
C THR A 67 24.03 9.94 23.84
N PRO A 68 24.71 8.84 23.42
CA PRO A 68 24.41 8.14 22.18
C PRO A 68 23.07 7.42 22.31
N THR A 69 22.00 8.18 22.15
CA THR A 69 20.67 7.65 21.91
C THR A 69 20.54 7.32 20.42
N ASP A 70 19.58 6.47 20.05
CA ASP A 70 19.33 6.04 18.66
C ASP A 70 18.73 7.19 17.82
N ASN A 71 19.51 8.27 17.72
CA ASN A 71 19.26 9.56 17.06
C ASN A 71 19.00 9.41 15.56
N LYS A 72 19.25 8.22 15.02
CA LYS A 72 19.01 7.84 13.63
C LYS A 72 17.54 7.53 13.37
N SER A 73 16.73 7.18 14.38
CA SER A 73 15.40 6.58 14.17
C SER A 73 14.38 7.46 13.41
N ILE A 74 14.28 8.77 13.70
CA ILE A 74 13.29 9.66 13.07
C ILE A 74 13.67 9.94 11.60
N PHE A 75 14.89 10.43 11.37
CA PHE A 75 15.36 10.70 10.01
C PHE A 75 15.39 9.42 9.18
N TYR A 76 15.86 8.31 9.74
CA TYR A 76 15.82 7.01 9.09
C TYR A 76 14.39 6.65 8.65
N GLY A 77 13.39 6.78 9.54
CA GLY A 77 11.99 6.55 9.19
C GLY A 77 11.47 7.46 8.07
N ILE A 78 11.91 8.72 8.02
CA ILE A 78 11.58 9.64 6.92
C ILE A 78 12.23 9.18 5.62
N PHE A 79 13.51 8.80 5.65
CA PHE A 79 14.25 8.33 4.48
C PHE A 79 13.69 7.01 3.93
N LEU A 80 13.26 6.07 4.78
CA LEU A 80 12.57 4.85 4.35
C LEU A 80 11.31 5.17 3.52
N LYS A 81 10.54 6.18 3.95
CA LYS A 81 9.32 6.62 3.24
C LYS A 81 9.64 7.35 1.96
N LEU A 82 10.67 8.19 1.96
CA LEU A 82 11.13 8.89 0.76
C LEU A 82 11.63 7.89 -0.28
N ASN A 83 12.55 6.98 0.09
CA ASN A 83 13.08 5.97 -0.83
C ASN A 83 11.95 5.17 -1.48
N ALA A 84 10.98 4.68 -0.69
CA ALA A 84 9.83 3.94 -1.22
C ALA A 84 8.97 4.77 -2.19
N LYS A 85 8.71 6.06 -1.89
CA LYS A 85 7.94 6.94 -2.77
C LYS A 85 8.67 7.31 -4.06
N LEU A 86 9.99 7.30 -4.03
CA LEU A 86 10.85 7.51 -5.19
C LEU A 86 11.05 6.23 -6.01
N GLY A 87 10.40 5.12 -5.63
CA GLY A 87 10.49 3.83 -6.32
C GLY A 87 11.71 2.99 -5.94
N GLY A 88 12.46 3.39 -4.91
CA GLY A 88 13.55 2.60 -4.34
C GLY A 88 13.06 1.45 -3.48
N VAL A 89 13.94 0.47 -3.25
CA VAL A 89 13.71 -0.69 -2.38
C VAL A 89 14.56 -0.54 -1.13
N ASN A 90 13.94 -0.63 0.04
CA ASN A 90 14.64 -0.47 1.32
C ASN A 90 15.34 -1.77 1.76
N GLN A 91 14.64 -2.90 1.61
CA GLN A 91 15.08 -4.22 2.04
C GLN A 91 14.31 -5.27 1.23
N ILE A 92 14.97 -6.40 0.97
CA ILE A 92 14.38 -7.60 0.38
C ILE A 92 14.45 -8.73 1.41
N THR A 93 13.48 -9.63 1.38
CA THR A 93 13.57 -10.87 2.15
C THR A 93 14.30 -11.89 1.31
N GLU A 94 15.48 -12.31 1.76
CA GLU A 94 16.20 -13.43 1.16
C GLU A 94 15.61 -14.72 1.71
N ILE A 95 15.05 -15.54 0.83
CA ILE A 95 14.68 -16.93 1.14
C ILE A 95 15.76 -17.81 0.51
N GLU A 96 16.91 -17.90 1.15
CA GLU A 96 17.95 -18.85 0.75
C GLU A 96 17.44 -20.28 0.96
N ASN A 97 17.61 -21.13 -0.06
CA ASN A 97 17.41 -22.59 0.01
C ASN A 97 16.09 -23.03 0.66
N ALA A 98 14.96 -22.72 0.01
CA ALA A 98 13.65 -23.32 0.32
C ALA A 98 13.66 -24.88 0.27
N GLU A 99 14.70 -25.47 -0.34
CA GLU A 99 14.99 -26.90 -0.36
C GLU A 99 15.59 -27.45 0.96
N GLU A 100 16.22 -26.62 1.82
CA GLU A 100 16.94 -27.10 3.02
C GLU A 100 16.38 -26.57 4.35
N SER A 101 15.43 -25.62 4.30
CA SER A 101 14.82 -25.02 5.49
C SER A 101 13.47 -25.64 5.86
N SER A 102 13.00 -25.36 7.08
CA SER A 102 11.61 -25.58 7.54
C SER A 102 10.55 -24.86 6.70
N LEU A 103 10.96 -24.14 5.65
CA LEU A 103 10.14 -23.38 4.71
C LEU A 103 9.90 -24.14 3.39
N ARG A 104 10.25 -25.44 3.30
CA ARG A 104 9.87 -26.31 2.18
C ARG A 104 8.37 -26.16 1.89
N GLY A 105 8.04 -25.75 0.67
CA GLY A 105 6.66 -25.54 0.21
C GLY A 105 6.13 -24.10 0.31
N ILE A 106 6.92 -23.15 0.83
CA ILE A 106 6.58 -21.73 0.67
C ILE A 106 6.73 -21.35 -0.81
N PRO A 107 5.69 -20.79 -1.44
CA PRO A 107 5.76 -20.34 -2.82
C PRO A 107 6.93 -19.38 -3.07
N SER A 108 7.69 -19.61 -4.15
CA SER A 108 8.67 -18.62 -4.61
C SER A 108 7.98 -17.27 -4.83
N HIS A 109 8.58 -16.20 -4.29
CA HIS A 109 8.06 -14.84 -4.46
C HIS A 109 8.05 -14.41 -5.94
N GLU A 110 8.95 -14.95 -6.77
CA GLU A 110 9.14 -14.53 -8.17
C GLU A 110 7.90 -14.74 -9.05
N GLU A 111 7.13 -15.80 -8.76
CA GLU A 111 5.91 -16.18 -9.49
C GLU A 111 4.62 -15.92 -8.69
N THR A 112 4.74 -15.33 -7.50
CA THR A 112 3.63 -15.11 -6.57
C THR A 112 3.25 -13.64 -6.51
N MET A 113 1.99 -13.35 -6.81
CA MET A 113 1.41 -12.03 -6.61
C MET A 113 0.73 -11.97 -5.24
N PHE A 114 1.14 -11.00 -4.42
CA PHE A 114 0.51 -10.71 -3.13
C PHE A 114 -0.50 -9.58 -3.29
N ILE A 115 -1.68 -9.79 -2.72
CA ILE A 115 -2.79 -8.84 -2.74
C ILE A 115 -3.17 -8.50 -1.31
N GLY A 116 -3.23 -7.22 -0.98
CA GLY A 116 -3.86 -6.71 0.24
C GLY A 116 -5.21 -6.10 -0.08
N ILE A 117 -6.26 -6.50 0.65
CA ILE A 117 -7.61 -5.93 0.54
C ILE A 117 -8.05 -5.44 1.92
N ASP A 118 -8.42 -4.16 2.00
CA ASP A 118 -8.97 -3.53 3.19
C ASP A 118 -10.19 -2.70 2.83
N VAL A 119 -11.16 -2.65 3.75
CA VAL A 119 -12.38 -1.85 3.61
C VAL A 119 -12.58 -1.06 4.89
N ILE A 120 -12.53 0.26 4.77
CA ILE A 120 -12.76 1.20 5.86
C ILE A 120 -14.21 1.66 5.79
N HIS A 121 -14.95 1.44 6.87
CA HIS A 121 -16.29 1.98 7.05
C HIS A 121 -16.25 3.33 7.77
N PRO A 122 -17.17 4.24 7.46
CA PRO A 122 -17.21 5.54 8.10
C PRO A 122 -17.59 5.38 9.58
N SER A 123 -17.01 6.22 10.43
CA SER A 123 -17.39 6.30 11.85
C SER A 123 -18.88 6.65 11.96
N PRO A 124 -19.63 6.07 12.91
CA PRO A 124 -21.06 6.39 13.13
C PRO A 124 -21.34 7.90 13.27
N ASN A 125 -20.33 8.65 13.73
CA ASN A 125 -20.42 10.10 14.01
C ASN A 125 -19.63 10.98 13.02
N GLY A 126 -19.04 10.42 11.95
CA GLY A 126 -18.23 11.17 10.99
C GLY A 126 -19.02 11.85 9.87
N ALA A 127 -18.45 12.86 9.21
CA ALA A 127 -19.10 13.60 8.11
C ALA A 127 -19.28 12.78 6.81
N LEU A 128 -18.48 11.73 6.61
CA LEU A 128 -18.53 10.79 5.47
C LEU A 128 -19.62 9.71 5.64
N ARG A 129 -20.83 10.07 6.10
CA ARG A 129 -21.83 9.13 6.63
C ARG A 129 -22.24 7.98 5.69
N ASP A 130 -22.01 8.09 4.38
CA ASP A 130 -22.70 7.23 3.39
C ASP A 130 -21.80 6.36 2.50
N CYS A 131 -20.48 6.36 2.69
CA CYS A 131 -19.58 5.59 1.82
C CYS A 131 -18.54 4.79 2.61
N SER A 132 -18.32 3.55 2.19
CA SER A 132 -17.17 2.75 2.62
C SER A 132 -16.05 2.89 1.59
N ILE A 133 -14.79 2.88 2.00
CA ILE A 133 -13.65 2.99 1.09
C ILE A 133 -12.91 1.66 1.09
N ALA A 134 -12.83 1.02 -0.07
CA ALA A 134 -12.07 -0.18 -0.28
C ALA A 134 -10.75 0.13 -0.98
N ALA A 135 -9.69 -0.58 -0.61
CA ALA A 135 -8.40 -0.51 -1.28
C ALA A 135 -7.93 -1.92 -1.66
N ILE A 136 -7.50 -2.08 -2.92
CA ILE A 136 -6.84 -3.28 -3.43
C ILE A 136 -5.40 -2.90 -3.72
N THR A 137 -4.45 -3.58 -3.10
CA THR A 137 -3.01 -3.32 -3.24
C THR A 137 -2.31 -4.57 -3.73
N VAL A 138 -1.49 -4.49 -4.77
CA VAL A 138 -0.91 -5.64 -5.47
C VAL A 138 0.61 -5.47 -5.60
N SER A 139 1.37 -6.51 -5.28
CA SER A 139 2.84 -6.53 -5.46
C SER A 139 3.21 -6.46 -6.94
N MET A 140 4.26 -5.73 -7.28
CA MET A 140 4.64 -5.40 -8.68
C MET A 140 6.02 -5.88 -9.09
N ASP A 141 6.79 -6.45 -8.17
CA ASP A 141 8.16 -6.95 -8.33
C ASP A 141 8.31 -8.37 -7.75
N GLU A 142 9.41 -9.06 -8.07
CA GLU A 142 9.68 -10.44 -7.59
C GLU A 142 9.85 -10.55 -6.10
N HIS A 143 10.32 -9.50 -5.44
CA HIS A 143 10.59 -9.53 -4.00
C HIS A 143 9.41 -9.02 -3.18
N ALA A 144 8.27 -8.72 -3.83
CA ALA A 144 7.11 -8.12 -3.21
C ALA A 144 7.45 -6.88 -2.35
N THR A 145 8.32 -6.01 -2.87
CA THR A 145 8.75 -4.76 -2.21
C THR A 145 8.07 -3.53 -2.77
N LYS A 146 7.55 -3.60 -3.99
CA LYS A 146 6.84 -2.52 -4.67
C LYS A 146 5.37 -2.91 -4.82
N TYR A 147 4.49 -1.98 -4.49
CA TYR A 147 3.04 -2.22 -4.57
C TYR A 147 2.34 -1.10 -5.34
N CYS A 148 1.30 -1.46 -6.06
CA CYS A 148 0.36 -0.52 -6.66
C CYS A 148 -1.03 -0.73 -6.06
N SER A 149 -1.74 0.37 -5.82
CA SER A 149 -3.07 0.33 -5.22
C SER A 149 -4.14 0.92 -6.13
N LYS A 150 -5.35 0.38 -6.04
CA LYS A 150 -6.58 0.98 -6.56
C LYS A 150 -7.56 1.17 -5.42
N ILE A 151 -8.10 2.38 -5.32
CA ILE A 151 -9.10 2.77 -4.32
C ILE A 151 -10.48 2.74 -4.99
N VAL A 152 -11.47 2.25 -4.25
CA VAL A 152 -12.87 2.18 -4.64
C VAL A 152 -13.72 2.81 -3.56
N VAL A 153 -14.65 3.66 -3.96
CA VAL A 153 -15.70 4.19 -3.07
C VAL A 153 -16.92 3.30 -3.21
N ASN A 154 -17.28 2.61 -2.14
CA ASN A 154 -18.47 1.77 -2.03
C ASN A 154 -19.62 2.54 -1.37
N PRO A 155 -20.88 2.18 -1.64
CA PRO A 155 -22.02 2.57 -0.81
C PRO A 155 -21.85 2.13 0.65
N ARG A 156 -22.57 2.80 1.57
CA ARG A 156 -22.51 2.58 3.02
C ARG A 156 -22.63 1.10 3.41
N CYS A 157 -21.82 0.67 4.37
CA CYS A 157 -21.84 -0.66 4.98
C CYS A 157 -21.75 -1.83 3.99
N ASN A 158 -21.24 -1.60 2.79
CA ASN A 158 -20.99 -2.67 1.83
C ASN A 158 -19.53 -3.13 1.96
N GLU A 159 -19.36 -4.30 2.55
CA GLU A 159 -18.06 -4.97 2.65
C GLU A 159 -17.54 -5.45 1.28
N THR A 160 -18.40 -5.52 0.27
CA THR A 160 -17.99 -5.88 -1.09
C THR A 160 -17.47 -4.66 -1.84
N VAL A 161 -16.24 -4.77 -2.31
CA VAL A 161 -15.65 -3.84 -3.26
C VAL A 161 -16.44 -3.79 -4.58
N GLN A 162 -17.01 -2.64 -4.90
CA GLN A 162 -17.67 -2.42 -6.19
C GLN A 162 -16.63 -2.32 -7.32
N LEU A 163 -16.99 -2.76 -8.53
CA LEU A 163 -16.08 -2.78 -9.68
C LEU A 163 -14.75 -3.50 -9.41
N PHE A 164 -14.71 -4.40 -8.42
CA PHE A 164 -13.50 -5.14 -8.05
C PHE A 164 -12.86 -5.75 -9.28
N SER A 165 -13.66 -6.41 -10.13
CA SER A 165 -13.15 -7.11 -11.30
C SER A 165 -12.44 -6.18 -12.29
N GLU A 166 -13.00 -4.99 -12.53
CA GLU A 166 -12.40 -4.00 -13.44
C GLU A 166 -11.11 -3.41 -12.86
N LYS A 167 -11.12 -3.07 -11.56
CA LYS A 167 -9.93 -2.52 -10.90
C LYS A 167 -8.81 -3.55 -10.82
N PHE A 168 -9.16 -4.79 -10.52
CA PHE A 168 -8.20 -5.89 -10.46
C PHE A 168 -7.67 -6.25 -11.85
N ALA A 169 -8.50 -6.22 -12.89
CA ALA A 169 -8.04 -6.37 -14.28
C ALA A 169 -6.96 -5.33 -14.66
N LYS A 170 -7.15 -4.07 -14.26
CA LYS A 170 -6.14 -3.01 -14.47
C LYS A 170 -4.84 -3.26 -13.69
N LEU A 171 -4.94 -3.80 -12.47
CA LEU A 171 -3.77 -4.20 -11.67
C LEU A 171 -3.04 -5.40 -12.28
N LEU A 172 -3.76 -6.39 -12.80
CA LEU A 172 -3.18 -7.52 -13.53
C LEU A 172 -2.45 -7.07 -14.80
N ALA A 173 -3.03 -6.15 -15.57
CA ALA A 173 -2.38 -5.57 -16.74
C ALA A 173 -1.10 -4.80 -16.37
N ALA A 174 -1.14 -4.02 -15.29
CA ALA A 174 0.04 -3.31 -14.79
C ALA A 174 1.13 -4.29 -14.29
N TYR A 175 0.74 -5.35 -13.60
CA TYR A 175 1.67 -6.40 -13.17
C TYR A 175 2.35 -7.06 -14.37
N HIS A 176 1.57 -7.47 -15.38
CA HIS A 176 2.12 -8.07 -16.60
C HIS A 176 3.03 -7.09 -17.35
N GLY A 177 2.66 -5.81 -17.42
CA GLY A 177 3.51 -4.77 -18.02
C GLY A 177 4.85 -4.59 -17.30
N ASN A 178 4.88 -4.75 -15.97
CA ASN A 178 6.10 -4.63 -15.17
C ASN A 178 6.94 -5.91 -15.13
N ARG A 179 6.30 -7.08 -15.08
CA ARG A 179 6.96 -8.39 -14.87
C ARG A 179 7.19 -9.16 -16.17
N GLY A 180 6.51 -8.78 -17.26
CA GLY A 180 6.52 -9.52 -18.52
C GLY A 180 5.82 -10.89 -18.45
N MET A 181 5.14 -11.19 -17.35
CA MET A 181 4.45 -12.46 -17.12
C MET A 181 3.22 -12.27 -16.23
N PHE A 182 2.28 -13.20 -16.31
CA PHE A 182 1.18 -13.33 -15.35
C PHE A 182 1.62 -14.17 -14.14
N PRO A 183 1.08 -13.90 -12.94
CA PRO A 183 1.45 -14.69 -11.77
C PRO A 183 0.94 -16.13 -11.89
N ARG A 184 1.69 -17.10 -11.36
CA ARG A 184 1.26 -18.50 -11.25
C ARG A 184 0.54 -18.79 -9.93
N ARG A 185 0.74 -17.92 -8.94
CA ARG A 185 0.11 -18.00 -7.62
C ARG A 185 -0.35 -16.62 -7.19
N ILE A 186 -1.52 -16.56 -6.57
CA ILE A 186 -2.09 -15.33 -6.02
C ILE A 186 -2.42 -15.56 -4.55
N VAL A 187 -1.78 -14.79 -3.67
CA VAL A 187 -2.00 -14.82 -2.22
C VAL A 187 -2.74 -13.54 -1.82
N ILE A 188 -3.92 -13.69 -1.23
CA ILE A 188 -4.80 -12.60 -0.85
C ILE A 188 -4.84 -12.49 0.67
N LEU A 189 -4.51 -11.31 1.18
CA LEU A 189 -4.57 -10.92 2.58
C LEU A 189 -5.73 -9.93 2.76
N ARG A 190 -6.83 -10.38 3.38
CA ARG A 190 -8.03 -9.56 3.61
C ARG A 190 -8.10 -9.11 5.06
N ASP A 191 -8.04 -7.80 5.33
CA ASP A 191 -8.15 -7.21 6.68
C ASP A 191 -9.53 -6.63 6.95
N GLY A 192 -10.08 -6.79 8.15
CA GLY A 192 -11.30 -6.06 8.54
C GLY A 192 -12.61 -6.70 8.07
N VAL A 193 -12.69 -8.02 8.03
CA VAL A 193 -13.95 -8.77 7.84
C VAL A 193 -14.35 -9.43 9.16
N SER A 194 -15.64 -9.34 9.51
CA SER A 194 -16.19 -10.01 10.69
C SER A 194 -16.26 -11.53 10.51
N ASP A 195 -16.20 -12.30 11.60
CA ASP A 195 -16.33 -13.77 11.54
C ASP A 195 -17.60 -14.21 10.80
N SER A 196 -18.71 -13.49 11.03
CA SER A 196 -20.01 -13.76 10.42
C SER A 196 -20.04 -13.52 8.91
N GLU A 197 -19.20 -12.63 8.38
CA GLU A 197 -19.21 -12.24 6.97
C GLU A 197 -18.04 -12.84 6.18
N MET A 198 -17.07 -13.45 6.87
CA MET A 198 -15.85 -14.01 6.31
C MET A 198 -16.07 -14.86 5.06
N ILE A 199 -16.95 -15.88 5.15
CA ILE A 199 -17.19 -16.82 4.03
C ILE A 199 -17.86 -16.10 2.85
N LYS A 200 -18.79 -15.19 3.14
CA LYS A 200 -19.54 -14.44 2.13
C LYS A 200 -18.64 -13.45 1.38
N ALA A 201 -17.81 -12.71 2.13
CA ALA A 201 -16.83 -11.79 1.57
C ALA A 201 -15.81 -12.54 0.70
N ALA A 202 -15.23 -13.63 1.24
CA ALA A 202 -14.26 -14.44 0.50
C ALA A 202 -14.84 -14.99 -0.81
N SER A 203 -16.05 -15.58 -0.76
CA SER A 203 -16.70 -16.12 -1.96
C SER A 203 -16.89 -15.06 -3.05
N LYS A 204 -17.46 -13.91 -2.68
CA LYS A 204 -17.80 -12.84 -3.63
C LYS A 204 -16.57 -12.14 -4.20
N GLU A 205 -15.55 -11.90 -3.38
CA GLU A 205 -14.28 -11.33 -3.83
C GLU A 205 -13.53 -12.31 -4.73
N MET A 206 -13.51 -13.61 -4.39
CA MET A 206 -12.88 -14.64 -5.22
C MET A 206 -13.54 -14.78 -6.59
N ASP A 207 -14.86 -14.71 -6.66
CA ASP A 207 -15.57 -14.72 -7.95
C ASP A 207 -15.24 -13.48 -8.79
N SER A 208 -15.09 -12.33 -8.14
CA SER A 208 -14.65 -11.10 -8.80
C SER A 208 -13.22 -11.20 -9.35
N ILE A 209 -12.30 -11.78 -8.57
CA ILE A 209 -10.91 -12.06 -8.98
C ILE A 209 -10.87 -13.00 -10.19
N ARG A 210 -11.64 -14.10 -10.14
CA ARG A 210 -11.72 -15.07 -11.25
C ARG A 210 -12.33 -14.47 -12.51
N GLY A 211 -13.36 -13.63 -12.34
CA GLY A 211 -13.96 -12.88 -13.44
C GLY A 211 -12.96 -11.92 -14.08
N ALA A 212 -12.23 -11.15 -13.27
CA ALA A 212 -11.18 -10.25 -13.74
C ALA A 212 -10.08 -10.97 -14.52
N TRP A 213 -9.63 -12.13 -14.02
CA TRP A 213 -8.66 -12.97 -14.73
C TRP A 213 -9.15 -13.33 -16.13
N THR A 214 -10.40 -13.79 -16.21
CA THR A 214 -11.01 -14.21 -17.49
C THR A 214 -11.12 -13.05 -18.50
N ILE A 215 -11.27 -11.82 -18.02
CA ILE A 215 -11.36 -10.62 -18.87
C ILE A 215 -9.97 -10.09 -19.27
N ALA A 216 -9.02 -10.09 -18.34
CA ALA A 216 -7.74 -9.40 -18.49
C ALA A 216 -6.63 -10.27 -19.10
N VAL A 217 -6.78 -11.60 -19.07
CA VAL A 217 -5.73 -12.55 -19.43
C VAL A 217 -6.11 -13.28 -20.72
N PRO A 218 -5.18 -13.44 -21.70
CA PRO A 218 -5.45 -14.16 -22.93
C PRO A 218 -5.96 -15.59 -22.69
N PRO A 219 -6.93 -16.07 -23.49
CA PRO A 219 -7.38 -17.45 -23.47
C PRO A 219 -6.19 -18.43 -23.64
N GLY A 220 -6.20 -19.52 -22.88
CA GLY A 220 -5.12 -20.52 -22.89
C GLY A 220 -4.01 -20.27 -21.86
N THR A 221 -3.99 -19.10 -21.20
CA THR A 221 -3.11 -18.88 -20.05
C THR A 221 -3.60 -19.68 -18.85
N GLU A 222 -2.71 -20.45 -18.22
CA GLU A 222 -3.02 -21.24 -17.02
C GLU A 222 -3.49 -20.31 -15.88
N ARG A 223 -4.59 -20.69 -15.22
CA ARG A 223 -5.09 -19.92 -14.07
C ARG A 223 -4.17 -20.13 -12.87
N PRO A 224 -3.93 -19.08 -12.06
CA PRO A 224 -3.06 -19.20 -10.92
C PRO A 224 -3.73 -20.00 -9.81
N LEU A 225 -2.90 -20.57 -8.93
CA LEU A 225 -3.37 -21.10 -7.66
C LEU A 225 -3.71 -19.93 -6.73
N PHE A 226 -4.91 -19.98 -6.14
CA PHE A 226 -5.39 -18.92 -5.24
C PHE A 226 -5.30 -19.36 -3.79
N THR A 227 -4.78 -18.48 -2.93
CA THR A 227 -4.81 -18.64 -1.47
C THR A 227 -5.45 -17.39 -0.87
N TYR A 228 -6.53 -17.57 -0.11
CA TYR A 228 -7.26 -16.47 0.52
C TYR A 228 -7.11 -16.56 2.04
N ILE A 229 -6.50 -15.54 2.64
CA ILE A 229 -6.17 -15.48 4.07
C ILE A 229 -6.87 -14.26 4.67
N VAL A 230 -7.69 -14.52 5.67
CA VAL A 230 -8.38 -13.48 6.44
C VAL A 230 -7.50 -13.09 7.62
N VAL A 231 -7.19 -11.81 7.72
CA VAL A 231 -6.32 -11.25 8.75
C VAL A 231 -7.19 -10.52 9.78
N GLN A 232 -7.15 -10.99 11.02
CA GLN A 232 -7.86 -10.36 12.13
C GLN A 232 -6.87 -9.73 13.10
N LYS A 233 -6.67 -8.41 12.99
CA LYS A 233 -5.71 -7.68 13.87
C LYS A 233 -6.30 -7.31 15.23
N ARG A 234 -7.62 -7.30 15.37
CA ARG A 234 -8.35 -6.84 16.56
C ARG A 234 -9.18 -7.97 17.16
N HIS A 235 -8.53 -8.85 17.93
CA HIS A 235 -9.17 -9.98 18.62
C HIS A 235 -8.93 -9.94 20.14
N LYS A 236 -9.61 -10.81 20.89
CA LYS A 236 -9.48 -10.93 22.35
C LYS A 236 -8.39 -11.90 22.81
N THR A 237 -7.84 -12.73 21.93
CA THR A 237 -6.75 -13.65 22.25
C THR A 237 -5.48 -12.90 22.67
N ARG A 238 -4.84 -13.32 23.75
CA ARG A 238 -3.57 -12.77 24.26
C ARG A 238 -2.62 -13.92 24.57
N PHE A 239 -1.35 -13.75 24.24
CA PHE A 239 -0.29 -14.68 24.60
C PHE A 239 0.51 -14.08 25.75
N PHE A 240 0.84 -14.91 26.74
CA PHE A 240 1.70 -14.55 27.85
C PHE A 240 2.90 -15.49 27.84
N LYS A 241 4.08 -14.97 28.18
CA LYS A 241 5.27 -15.80 28.34
C LYS A 241 5.02 -16.74 29.53
N GLY A 242 5.23 -18.04 29.35
CA GLY A 242 5.26 -18.98 30.48
C GLY A 242 6.43 -18.65 31.42
N GLU A 243 6.27 -18.97 32.70
CA GLU A 243 7.35 -18.86 33.69
C GLU A 243 8.59 -19.67 33.28
#